data_AF-A0A9W4RA79-F1
#
_entry.id   AF-A0A9W4RA79-F1
#
_cell.length_a   1.000
_cell.length_b   1.000
_cell.length_c   1.000
_cell.angle_alpha   90.00
_cell.angle_beta   90.00
_cell.angle_gamma   90.00
#
_symmetry.space_group_name_H-M   'P 1'
#
loop_
_entity.id
_entity.type
_entity.pdbx_description
1 polymer ?
#
loop_
_entity_poly.entity_id
_entity_poly.type
_entity_poly.pdbx_seq_one_letter_code
_entity_poly.pdbx_strand_id
1 'polypeptide(L)' 'MAFGLGRLAWPPEQFWAATPREIAAALQAHRGARGIAVDRAALDALMAAYPDA' A
#
# COMPACT_ATOMS: atom_id res chain seq x y z
N MET A 1 -11.04 11.56 -8.55
CA MET A 1 -10.39 12.56 -7.67
C MET A 1 -10.78 12.34 -6.21
N ALA A 2 -10.49 11.17 -5.62
CA ALA A 2 -10.86 10.88 -4.22
C ALA A 2 -9.92 9.87 -3.55
N PHE A 3 -8.61 9.96 -3.78
CA PHE A 3 -7.65 8.99 -3.21
C PHE A 3 -7.29 9.30 -1.74
N GLY A 4 -7.50 10.54 -1.27
CA GLY A 4 -7.11 10.98 0.09
C GLY A 4 -8.10 10.59 1.20
N LEU A 5 -9.41 10.69 0.95
CA LEU A 5 -10.44 10.63 2.00
C LEU A 5 -10.82 9.20 2.41
N GLY A 6 -10.62 8.20 1.55
CA GLY A 6 -11.07 6.82 1.83
C GLY A 6 -10.10 5.99 2.68
N ARG A 7 -8.79 6.25 2.60
CA ARG A 7 -7.76 5.37 3.18
C ARG A 7 -7.05 5.94 4.40
N LEU A 8 -7.02 7.27 4.54
CA LEU A 8 -6.49 7.95 5.73
C LEU A 8 -7.58 8.30 6.76
N ALA A 9 -8.87 8.27 6.37
CA ALA A 9 -10.02 8.66 7.19
C ALA A 9 -9.90 10.06 7.83
N TRP A 10 -9.08 10.95 7.26
CA TRP A 10 -8.92 12.31 7.75
C TRP A 10 -10.12 13.18 7.35
N PRO A 11 -10.54 14.12 8.22
CA PRO A 11 -11.44 15.19 7.81
C PRO A 11 -10.86 15.95 6.60
N PRO A 12 -11.70 16.41 5.66
CA PRO A 12 -11.24 17.11 4.45
C PRO A 12 -10.32 18.29 4.75
N GLU A 13 -10.61 19.09 5.77
CA GLU A 13 -9.80 20.22 6.20
C GLU A 13 -8.39 19.81 6.60
N GLN A 14 -8.24 18.66 7.28
CA GLN A 14 -6.94 18.16 7.71
C GLN A 14 -6.12 17.64 6.52
N PHE A 15 -6.78 17.03 5.54
CA PHE A 15 -6.12 16.60 4.31
C PHE A 15 -5.58 17.79 3.50
N TRP A 16 -6.36 18.86 3.36
CA TRP A 16 -5.94 20.04 2.59
C TRP A 16 -4.90 20.90 3.31
N ALA A 17 -4.86 20.86 4.64
CA ALA A 17 -3.83 21.54 5.43
C ALA A 17 -2.48 20.78 5.46
N ALA A 18 -2.48 19.48 5.14
CA ALA A 18 -1.30 18.64 5.21
C ALA A 18 -0.32 18.89 4.05
N THR A 19 0.96 18.78 4.35
CA THR A 19 2.02 18.83 3.33
C THR A 19 2.17 17.49 2.60
N PRO A 20 2.71 17.46 1.37
CA PRO A 20 2.97 16.22 0.65
C PRO A 20 3.82 15.21 1.43
N ARG A 21 4.77 15.70 2.26
CA ARG A 21 5.61 14.87 3.13
C ARG A 21 4.80 14.16 4.23
N GLU A 22 3.86 14.87 4.85
CA GLU A 22 2.99 14.31 5.88
C GLU A 22 2.00 13.31 5.31
N ILE A 23 1.45 13.61 4.12
CA ILE A 23 0.61 12.66 3.38
C ILE A 23 1.40 11.38 3.06
N ALA A 24 2.65 11.51 2.59
CA ALA A 24 3.51 10.36 2.33
C ALA A 24 3.77 9.53 3.60
N ALA A 25 4.06 10.17 4.74
CA ALA A 25 4.27 9.49 6.02
C ALA A 25 3.01 8.75 6.49
N ALA A 26 1.83 9.39 6.40
CA ALA A 26 0.56 8.78 6.77
C ALA A 26 0.21 7.58 5.88
N LEU A 27 0.47 7.67 4.56
CA LEU A 27 0.30 6.55 3.63
C LEU A 27 1.22 5.36 3.96
N GLN A 28 2.45 5.62 4.39
CA GLN A 28 3.39 4.58 4.80
C GLN A 28 2.94 3.91 6.10
N ALA A 29 2.46 4.67 7.08
CA ALA A 29 1.88 4.12 8.31
C ALA A 29 0.64 3.26 8.03
N HIS A 30 -0.26 3.71 7.15
CA HIS A 30 -1.46 2.96 6.76
C HIS A 30 -1.19 1.72 5.90
N ARG A 31 -0.05 1.64 5.21
CA ARG A 31 0.33 0.46 4.43
C ARG A 31 0.69 -0.75 5.30
N GLY A 32 0.84 -0.57 6.63
CA GLY A 32 1.34 -1.61 7.54
C GLY A 32 2.78 -1.98 7.22
N ALA A 33 3.33 -2.95 7.95
CA ALA A 33 4.58 -3.60 7.54
C ALA A 33 4.34 -4.13 6.12
N ARG A 34 4.99 -3.53 5.12
CA ARG A 34 4.90 -3.98 3.74
C ARG A 34 5.42 -5.41 3.76
N GLY A 35 4.51 -6.39 3.68
CA GLY A 35 4.91 -7.77 3.46
C GLY A 35 5.90 -7.76 2.29
N ILE A 36 7.03 -8.44 2.47
CA ILE A 36 8.04 -8.53 1.42
C ILE A 36 7.30 -9.02 0.18
N ALA A 37 7.28 -8.20 -0.87
CA ALA A 37 6.69 -8.63 -2.13
C ALA A 37 7.41 -9.93 -2.51
N VAL A 38 6.65 -10.98 -2.85
CA VAL A 38 7.25 -12.24 -3.29
C VAL A 38 8.20 -11.91 -4.45
N ASP A 39 9.45 -12.34 -4.33
CA ASP A 39 10.39 -12.15 -5.42
C ASP A 39 10.03 -13.09 -6.57
N ARG A 40 10.58 -12.80 -7.75
CA ARG A 40 10.24 -13.57 -8.95
C ARG A 40 10.62 -15.05 -8.82
N ALA A 41 11.72 -15.37 -8.14
CA ALA A 41 12.16 -16.74 -7.97
C ALA A 41 11.21 -17.54 -7.05
N ALA A 42 10.72 -16.91 -5.99
CA ALA A 42 9.74 -17.50 -5.09
C ALA A 42 8.40 -17.74 -5.79
N LEU A 43 7.98 -16.83 -6.69
CA LEU A 43 6.80 -17.03 -7.51
C LEU A 43 6.98 -18.21 -8.48
N ASP A 44 8.11 -18.26 -9.19
CA ASP A 44 8.39 -19.34 -10.14
C ASP A 44 8.43 -20.71 -9.44
N ALA A 45 8.98 -20.78 -8.24
CA ALA A 45 8.97 -21.99 -7.42
C ALA A 45 7.55 -22.44 -7.02
N LEU A 46 6.66 -21.50 -6.70
CA LEU A 46 5.26 -21.80 -6.40
C LEU A 46 4.51 -22.31 -7.64
N MET A 47 4.74 -21.71 -8.81
CA MET A 47 4.11 -22.14 -10.06
C MET A 47 4.56 -23.56 -10.46
N ALA A 48 5.83 -23.89 -10.25
CA ALA A 48 6.34 -25.25 -10.49
C ALA A 48 5.77 -26.27 -9.50
N ALA A 49 5.56 -25.87 -8.24
CA ALA A 49 5.02 -26.74 -7.20
C ALA A 49 3.52 -27.00 -7.32
N TYR A 50 2.76 -26.03 -7.85
CA TYR A 50 1.31 -26.08 -7.98
C TYR A 50 0.88 -25.73 -9.42
N PRO A 51 1.03 -26.66 -10.37
CA PRO A 51 0.63 -26.42 -11.75
C PRO A 51 -0.90 -26.38 -11.90
N ASP A 52 -1.40 -25.36 -12.60
CA ASP A 52 -2.80 -25.25 -12.98
C ASP A 52 -3.09 -26.24 -14.12
N ALA A 53 -3.59 -27.43 -13.76
CA ALA A 53 -3.94 -28.50 -14.71
C ALA A 53 -5.16 -28.15 -15.59
#